data_AF-U7QUS1-F1
#
_entry.id   AF-U7QUS1-F1
#
_cell.length_a   1.000
_cell.length_b   1.000
_cell.length_c   1.000
_cell.angle_alpha   90.00
_cell.angle_beta   90.00
_cell.angle_gamma   90.00
#
_symmetry.space_group_name_H-M   'P 1'
#
loop_
_entity.id
_entity.type
_entity.pdbx_description
1 polymer ?
#
loop_
_entity_poly.entity_id
_entity_poly.type
_entity_poly.pdbx_seq_one_letter_code
_entity_poly.pdbx_strand_id
1 'polypeptide(L)' 'MISTAAFLALAMQCAPDIAPDTLSRIVKTESGFNPWLSVW' A
#
# COMPACT_ATOMS: atom_id res chain seq x y z
N MET A 1 -7.59 -3.82 7.98
CA MET A 1 -6.24 -4.11 7.44
C MET A 1 -6.43 -4.73 6.08
N ILE A 2 -5.91 -4.13 5.02
CA ILE A 2 -5.98 -4.73 3.67
C ILE A 2 -5.08 -5.97 3.61
N SER A 3 -5.48 -7.00 2.86
CA SER A 3 -4.66 -8.20 2.68
C SER A 3 -3.45 -7.92 1.79
N THR A 4 -2.36 -8.68 1.94
CA THR A 4 -1.16 -8.54 1.11
C THR A 4 -1.47 -8.70 -0.38
N ALA A 5 -2.34 -9.64 -0.75
CA ALA A 5 -2.74 -9.84 -2.14
C ALA A 5 -3.50 -8.63 -2.71
N ALA A 6 -4.43 -8.06 -1.94
CA ALA A 6 -5.17 -6.88 -2.37
C ALA A 6 -4.28 -5.63 -2.45
N PHE A 7 -3.33 -5.48 -1.52
CA PHE A 7 -2.29 -4.44 -1.59
C PHE A 7 -1.42 -4.58 -2.85
N LEU A 8 -0.93 -5.80 -3.14
CA LEU A 8 -0.08 -6.04 -4.31
C LEU A 8 -0.83 -5.81 -5.62
N ALA A 9 -2.10 -6.22 -5.70
CA ALA A 9 -2.93 -5.94 -6.88
C ALA A 9 -3.06 -4.42 -7.12
N LEU A 10 -3.31 -3.64 -6.06
CA LEU A 10 -3.42 -2.18 -6.16
C LEU A 10 -2.08 -1.53 -6.50
N ALA A 11 -0.99 -1.99 -5.88
CA ALA A 11 0.37 -1.53 -6.16
C ALA A 11 0.74 -1.74 -7.64
N MET A 12 0.48 -2.92 -8.19
CA MET A 12 0.71 -3.22 -9.61
C MET A 12 -0.18 -2.40 -10.54
N GLN A 13 -1.38 -2.03 -10.10
CA GLN A 13 -2.34 -1.29 -10.93
C GLN A 13 -2.06 0.22 -10.95
N CYS A 14 -1.53 0.77 -9.86
CA CYS A 14 -1.29 2.22 -9.73
C CYS A 14 0.18 2.62 -9.93
N ALA A 15 1.13 1.74 -9.61
CA ALA A 15 2.56 2.05 -9.60
C ALA A 15 3.42 0.81 -9.96
N PRO A 16 3.27 0.25 -11.18
CA PRO A 16 3.97 -0.98 -11.59
C PRO A 16 5.50 -0.85 -11.61
N ASP A 17 6.03 0.35 -11.86
CA ASP A 17 7.48 0.61 -11.90
C ASP A 17 8.13 0.78 -10.52
N ILE A 18 7.33 0.84 -9.45
CA ILE A 18 7.82 1.01 -8.08
C ILE A 18 7.94 -0.34 -7.40
N ALA A 19 9.10 -0.63 -6.80
CA ALA A 19 9.31 -1.85 -6.04
C ALA A 19 8.24 -1.99 -4.94
N PRO A 20 7.56 -3.16 -4.83
CA PRO A 20 6.51 -3.37 -3.83
C PRO A 20 6.96 -3.16 -2.38
N ASP A 21 8.24 -3.39 -2.07
CA ASP A 21 8.81 -3.14 -0.73
C ASP A 21 8.71 -1.66 -0.35
N THR A 22 9.03 -0.76 -1.29
CA THR A 22 8.94 0.69 -1.09
C THR A 22 7.51 1.10 -0.78
N LEU A 23 6.54 0.63 -1.57
CA LEU A 23 5.12 0.92 -1.34
C LEU A 23 4.64 0.34 -0.01
N SER A 24 5.12 -0.83 0.39
CA SER A 24 4.75 -1.45 1.66
C SER A 24 5.21 -0.61 2.87
N ARG A 25 6.40 -0.01 2.77
CA ARG A 25 6.93 0.91 3.81
C ARG A 25 6.10 2.18 3.90
N ILE A 26 5.73 2.76 2.75
CA ILE A 26 4.88 3.96 2.70
C ILE A 26 3.51 3.66 3.31
N VAL A 27 2.82 2.62 2.85
CA VAL A 27 1.49 2.25 3.37
C VAL A 27 1.54 1.91 4.86
N LYS A 28 2.63 1.31 5.35
CA LYS A 28 2.82 1.07 6.78
C LYS A 28 2.93 2.38 7.57
N THR A 29 3.69 3.36 7.07
CA THR A 29 3.90 4.66 7.73
C THR A 29 2.64 5.53 7.68
N GLU A 30 2.00 5.63 6.51
CA GLU A 30 0.91 6.57 6.26
C GLU A 30 -0.44 6.08 6.79
N SER A 31 -0.71 4.78 6.72
CA SER A 31 -2.04 4.25 7.05
C SER A 31 -2.01 2.97 7.89
N GLY A 32 -0.84 2.37 8.13
CA GLY A 32 -0.73 1.08 8.82
C GLY A 32 -1.52 -0.03 8.12
N PHE A 33 -1.66 0.03 6.79
CA PHE A 33 -2.53 -0.85 5.99
C PHE A 33 -4.03 -0.76 6.36
N ASN A 34 -4.47 0.34 6.97
CA ASN A 34 -5.87 0.63 7.22
C ASN A 34 -6.48 1.42 6.04
N PRO A 35 -7.40 0.83 5.25
CA PRO A 35 -7.94 1.49 4.06
C PRO A 35 -8.79 2.75 4.34
N TRP A 36 -9.18 2.97 5.60
CA TRP A 36 -10.00 4.12 6.01
C TRP A 36 -9.21 5.20 6.74
N LEU A 37 -7.92 4.97 6.98
CA LEU A 37 -7.07 5.94 7.66
C LEU A 37 -6.40 6.83 6.62
N SER A 38 -6.70 8.12 6.69
CA SER A 38 -5.88 9.19 6.10
C SER A 38 -5.17 9.90 7.24
N VAL A 39 -3.86 10.08 7.14
CA VAL A 39 -3.08 10.93 8.06
C VAL A 39 -2.99 12.38 7.59
N TRP A 40 -3.71 12.71 6.51
CA TRP A 40 -3.83 14.03 5.90
C TRP A 40 -5.30 14.46 5.84
#